data_AF-A0AB73T6K1-F1
#
_entry.id   AF-A0AB73T6K1-F1
#
_cell.length_a   1.000
_cell.length_b   1.000
_cell.length_c   1.000
_cell.angle_alpha   90.00
_cell.angle_beta   90.00
_cell.angle_gamma   90.00
#
_symmetry.space_group_name_H-M   'P 1'
#
loop_
_entity.id
_entity.type
_entity.pdbx_description
1 polymer ?
#
loop_
_entity_poly.entity_id
_entity_poly.type
_entity_poly.pdbx_seq_one_letter_code
_entity_poly.pdbx_strand_id
1 'polypeptide(L)'
;MSDLQNAISEITYITKRFPKKAFEVITANPKEAIPYLRSAIEKALEEKMDLEDDYQIHFYALFLLGEFEDREFFPKIMEFISLPGEVLEYLIGDAVTSGLNDVVYHTYNGDLELLKSTVMNDDVDEYVRSEVLETMGQLYLDGELKEEEWKAFIKEYVHSGKEYNYLYDSLANVICRCHFADMLPEIRFMVDEGLVDEASMGGYESCVDYMFTYRDYESRFCSPSLKASDSLKNWAMFEPDLDEAGNDRGSMDLEKLTKELMKKGREQAVSRKIGRNDPCPCGSGKKYKYCCLNKPKDLIDSIESVQERNKCLEDYPEVGKEKQEGRVYLEDYFDSESIEIDKLLYLGLMNRPGFVWQRDEKAEENRCREYLKLAYQRFTDKVKKEGIKTFEEYDGKFSIHYFCGEWTGRLLSLLQKNGESALYAEVKKCRKNML
;
A
#
# COMPACT_ATOMS: atom_id res chain seq x y z
N MET A 1 -46.33 -1.71 20.49
CA MET A 1 -45.25 -1.79 19.48
C MET A 1 -44.60 -3.15 19.62
N SER A 2 -44.27 -3.81 18.49
CA SER A 2 -43.48 -5.04 18.53
C SER A 2 -42.08 -4.75 19.08
N ASP A 3 -41.36 -5.79 19.52
CA ASP A 3 -39.97 -5.63 19.99
C ASP A 3 -39.08 -4.98 18.92
N LEU A 4 -39.30 -5.33 17.65
CA LEU A 4 -38.63 -4.69 16.51
C LEU A 4 -38.97 -3.20 16.39
N GLN A 5 -40.24 -2.80 16.52
CA GLN A 5 -40.62 -1.38 16.45
C GLN A 5 -39.99 -0.56 17.58
N ASN A 6 -39.87 -1.15 18.78
CA ASN A 6 -39.16 -0.50 19.88
C ASN A 6 -37.67 -0.38 19.57
N ALA A 7 -37.04 -1.42 19.01
CA ALA A 7 -35.64 -1.39 18.61
C ALA A 7 -35.36 -0.35 17.50
N ILE A 8 -36.22 -0.27 16.48
CA ILE A 8 -36.14 0.77 15.44
C ILE A 8 -36.25 2.16 16.06
N SER A 9 -37.22 2.37 16.97
CA SER A 9 -37.37 3.64 17.68
C SER A 9 -36.15 4.00 18.53
N GLU A 10 -35.47 3.02 19.13
CA GLU A 10 -34.28 3.23 19.95
C GLU A 10 -33.07 3.70 19.12
N ILE A 11 -32.93 3.20 17.89
CA ILE A 11 -31.84 3.61 16.99
C ILE A 11 -32.20 4.80 16.08
N THR A 12 -33.44 5.31 16.15
CA THR A 12 -33.91 6.41 15.30
C THR A 12 -33.13 7.69 15.55
N TYR A 13 -32.80 7.95 16.81
CA TYR A 13 -32.18 9.18 17.26
C TYR A 13 -30.83 8.92 17.93
N ILE A 14 -29.98 9.94 18.04
CA ILE A 14 -28.66 9.86 18.67
C ILE A 14 -28.78 9.36 20.11
N THR A 15 -27.98 8.34 20.44
CA THR A 15 -27.84 7.80 21.79
C THR A 15 -26.42 7.97 22.30
N LYS A 16 -26.27 8.23 23.60
CA LYS A 16 -24.95 8.34 24.25
C LYS A 16 -24.18 7.03 24.29
N ARG A 17 -24.88 5.89 24.31
CA ARG A 17 -24.29 4.55 24.32
C ARG A 17 -24.73 3.79 23.09
N PHE A 18 -23.88 2.88 22.63
CA PHE A 18 -24.21 2.01 21.51
C PHE A 18 -25.44 1.14 21.86
N PRO A 19 -26.54 1.19 21.07
CA PRO A 19 -27.80 0.52 21.38
C PRO A 19 -27.74 -0.99 21.03
N LYS A 20 -26.86 -1.72 21.72
CA LYS A 20 -26.53 -3.13 21.41
C LYS A 20 -27.75 -4.05 21.32
N LYS A 21 -28.68 -3.95 22.28
CA LYS A 21 -29.89 -4.79 22.30
C LYS A 21 -30.81 -4.50 21.12
N ALA A 22 -30.93 -3.24 20.72
CA ALA A 22 -31.73 -2.86 19.57
C ALA A 22 -31.13 -3.47 18.29
N PHE A 23 -29.81 -3.40 18.12
CA PHE A 23 -29.10 -4.06 17.02
C PHE A 23 -29.32 -5.59 17.02
N GLU A 24 -29.22 -6.25 18.18
CA GLU A 24 -29.50 -7.70 18.30
C GLU A 24 -30.94 -8.05 17.87
N VAL A 25 -31.94 -7.25 18.27
CA VAL A 25 -33.33 -7.44 17.84
C VAL A 25 -33.50 -7.20 16.35
N ILE A 26 -32.89 -6.17 15.78
CA ILE A 26 -33.00 -5.82 14.36
C ILE A 26 -32.35 -6.90 13.48
N THR A 27 -31.13 -7.31 13.81
CA THR A 27 -30.38 -8.37 13.10
C THR A 27 -31.05 -9.74 13.20
N ALA A 28 -31.83 -10.01 14.26
CA ALA A 28 -32.64 -11.22 14.37
C ALA A 28 -33.91 -11.20 13.49
N ASN A 29 -34.34 -10.04 12.97
CA ASN A 29 -35.58 -9.87 12.21
C ASN A 29 -35.36 -9.08 10.89
N PRO A 30 -34.42 -9.49 10.00
CA PRO A 30 -33.97 -8.68 8.87
C PRO A 30 -35.09 -8.35 7.88
N LYS A 31 -35.93 -9.32 7.50
CA LYS A 31 -37.03 -9.12 6.53
C LYS A 31 -38.03 -8.05 6.96
N GLU A 32 -38.27 -7.95 8.26
CA GLU A 32 -39.22 -7.00 8.84
C GLU A 32 -38.55 -5.65 9.12
N ALA A 33 -37.25 -5.63 9.35
CA ALA A 33 -36.46 -4.43 9.57
C ALA A 33 -36.15 -3.66 8.27
N ILE A 34 -35.85 -4.36 7.17
CA ILE A 34 -35.45 -3.77 5.88
C ILE A 34 -36.34 -2.59 5.44
N PRO A 35 -37.69 -2.67 5.46
CA PRO A 35 -38.53 -1.54 5.06
C PRO A 35 -38.29 -0.27 5.88
N TYR A 36 -38.01 -0.40 7.19
CA TYR A 36 -37.70 0.75 8.05
C TYR A 36 -36.33 1.34 7.74
N LEU A 37 -35.34 0.48 7.49
CA LEU A 37 -33.97 0.89 7.16
C LEU A 37 -33.89 1.59 5.80
N ARG A 38 -34.55 1.02 4.77
CA ARG A 38 -34.68 1.66 3.44
C ARG A 38 -35.35 3.03 3.56
N SER A 39 -36.47 3.10 4.30
CA SER A 39 -37.20 4.36 4.52
C SER A 39 -36.37 5.42 5.23
N ALA A 40 -35.45 5.04 6.11
CA ALA A 40 -34.55 5.98 6.77
C ALA A 40 -33.57 6.64 5.78
N ILE A 41 -32.98 5.85 4.88
CA ILE A 41 -32.09 6.37 3.82
C ILE A 41 -32.89 7.22 2.82
N GLU A 42 -34.08 6.79 2.44
CA GLU A 42 -34.96 7.57 1.55
C GLU A 42 -35.35 8.92 2.17
N LYS A 43 -35.64 8.96 3.48
CA LYS A 43 -35.88 10.22 4.19
C LYS A 43 -34.65 11.12 4.19
N ALA A 44 -33.45 10.56 4.44
CA ALA A 44 -32.21 11.33 4.40
C ALA A 44 -31.88 11.85 2.99
N LEU A 45 -32.20 11.09 1.93
CA LEU A 45 -32.10 11.54 0.53
C LEU A 45 -33.04 12.72 0.22
N GLU A 46 -34.26 12.68 0.75
CA GLU A 46 -35.28 13.70 0.53
C GLU A 46 -34.96 14.98 1.31
N GLU A 47 -34.65 14.86 2.60
CA GLU A 47 -34.47 15.98 3.52
C GLU A 47 -33.05 16.56 3.48
N LYS A 48 -32.02 15.77 3.17
CA LYS A 48 -30.63 16.23 3.04
C LYS A 48 -30.18 17.00 4.29
N MET A 49 -29.79 18.27 4.12
CA MET A 49 -29.36 19.16 5.22
C MET A 49 -30.52 19.68 6.07
N ASP A 50 -31.78 19.45 5.66
CA ASP A 50 -32.97 19.77 6.45
C ASP A 50 -33.37 18.61 7.38
N LEU A 51 -32.60 17.50 7.39
CA LEU A 51 -32.80 16.38 8.29
C LEU A 51 -32.60 16.83 9.75
N GLU A 52 -33.38 16.27 10.66
CA GLU A 52 -33.30 16.62 12.08
C GLU A 52 -31.92 16.27 12.66
N ASP A 53 -31.26 17.21 13.35
CA ASP A 53 -29.88 17.07 13.83
C ASP A 53 -29.63 15.86 14.75
N ASP A 54 -30.67 15.37 15.44
CA ASP A 54 -30.56 14.19 16.30
C ASP A 54 -31.03 12.89 15.62
N TYR A 55 -31.47 12.93 14.36
CA TYR A 55 -31.87 11.75 13.59
C TYR A 55 -30.64 10.98 13.09
N GLN A 56 -30.56 9.67 13.40
CA GLN A 56 -29.35 8.87 13.20
C GLN A 56 -29.57 7.54 12.47
N ILE A 57 -30.81 7.06 12.35
CA ILE A 57 -31.05 5.71 11.81
C ILE A 57 -30.58 5.52 10.38
N HIS A 58 -30.55 6.56 9.53
CA HIS A 58 -30.03 6.44 8.16
C HIS A 58 -28.56 6.00 8.14
N PHE A 59 -27.76 6.53 9.06
CA PHE A 59 -26.37 6.14 9.23
C PHE A 59 -26.23 4.66 9.64
N TYR A 60 -27.00 4.20 10.64
CA TYR A 60 -27.00 2.78 11.01
C TYR A 60 -27.57 1.86 9.93
N ALA A 61 -28.55 2.36 9.17
CA ALA A 61 -29.20 1.63 8.11
C ALA A 61 -28.24 1.23 6.99
N LEU A 62 -27.24 2.06 6.65
CA LEU A 62 -26.22 1.70 5.65
C LEU A 62 -25.50 0.39 6.03
N PHE A 63 -24.99 0.31 7.25
CA PHE A 63 -24.27 -0.87 7.73
C PHE A 63 -25.20 -2.07 7.92
N LEU A 64 -26.42 -1.87 8.41
CA LEU A 64 -27.39 -2.95 8.60
C LEU A 64 -27.88 -3.52 7.26
N LEU A 65 -28.13 -2.67 6.26
CA LEU A 65 -28.50 -3.13 4.91
C LEU A 65 -27.33 -3.84 4.23
N GLY A 66 -26.09 -3.41 4.49
CA GLY A 66 -24.90 -4.16 4.12
C GLY A 66 -24.82 -5.53 4.79
N GLU A 67 -24.99 -5.61 6.11
CA GLU A 67 -25.04 -6.89 6.85
C GLU A 67 -26.17 -7.81 6.35
N PHE A 68 -27.29 -7.25 5.90
CA PHE A 68 -28.41 -8.01 5.35
C PHE A 68 -28.27 -8.35 3.85
N GLU A 69 -27.18 -7.91 3.21
CA GLU A 69 -26.93 -8.04 1.78
C GLU A 69 -28.14 -7.57 0.93
N ASP A 70 -28.69 -6.39 1.23
CA ASP A 70 -29.87 -5.88 0.53
C ASP A 70 -29.56 -5.36 -0.89
N ARG A 71 -29.35 -6.30 -1.82
CA ARG A 71 -28.96 -6.02 -3.21
C ARG A 71 -30.01 -5.28 -4.03
N GLU A 72 -31.28 -5.37 -3.65
CA GLU A 72 -32.34 -4.63 -4.35
C GLU A 72 -32.24 -3.13 -4.11
N PHE A 73 -31.68 -2.73 -2.96
CA PHE A 73 -31.54 -1.33 -2.57
C PHE A 73 -30.23 -0.69 -3.05
N PHE A 74 -29.33 -1.46 -3.66
CA PHE A 74 -28.04 -1.00 -4.16
C PHE A 74 -28.11 0.28 -5.00
N PRO A 75 -29.00 0.45 -5.99
CA PRO A 75 -29.04 1.70 -6.77
C PRO A 75 -29.38 2.93 -5.90
N LYS A 76 -30.17 2.74 -4.84
CA LYS A 76 -30.53 3.82 -3.91
C LYS A 76 -29.39 4.15 -2.94
N ILE A 77 -28.59 3.15 -2.56
CA ILE A 77 -27.34 3.37 -1.83
C ILE A 77 -26.36 4.16 -2.69
N MET A 78 -26.19 3.78 -3.97
CA MET A 78 -25.33 4.51 -4.91
C MET A 78 -25.81 5.95 -5.13
N GLU A 79 -27.12 6.18 -5.22
CA GLU A 79 -27.70 7.53 -5.26
C GLU A 79 -27.40 8.34 -3.99
N PHE A 80 -27.49 7.72 -2.81
CA PHE A 80 -27.20 8.34 -1.53
C PHE A 80 -25.75 8.77 -1.39
N ILE A 81 -24.80 7.88 -1.70
CA ILE A 81 -23.37 8.20 -1.59
C ILE A 81 -22.88 9.14 -2.70
N SER A 82 -23.68 9.33 -3.76
CA SER A 82 -23.41 10.29 -4.83
C SER A 82 -24.02 11.68 -4.56
N LEU A 83 -24.55 11.93 -3.37
CA LEU A 83 -24.96 13.28 -2.96
C LEU A 83 -23.76 14.24 -2.96
N PRO A 84 -23.99 15.57 -3.11
CA PRO A 84 -22.90 16.54 -3.02
C PRO A 84 -22.10 16.39 -1.72
N GLY A 85 -20.77 16.52 -1.79
CA GLY A 85 -19.86 16.22 -0.67
C GLY A 85 -20.25 16.87 0.66
N GLU A 86 -20.63 18.16 0.66
CA GLU A 86 -21.08 18.87 1.88
C GLU A 86 -22.34 18.24 2.50
N VAL A 87 -23.25 17.72 1.68
CA VAL A 87 -24.48 17.05 2.15
C VAL A 87 -24.15 15.67 2.67
N LEU A 88 -23.29 14.92 1.97
CA LEU A 88 -22.90 13.59 2.40
C LEU A 88 -22.12 13.62 3.71
N GLU A 89 -21.18 14.56 3.84
CA GLU A 89 -20.43 14.82 5.07
C GLU A 89 -21.37 15.14 6.24
N TYR A 90 -22.40 15.96 6.02
CA TYR A 90 -23.43 16.22 7.04
C TYR A 90 -24.18 14.95 7.45
N LEU A 91 -24.53 14.10 6.49
CA LEU A 91 -25.38 12.92 6.74
C LEU A 91 -24.62 11.75 7.38
N ILE A 92 -23.37 11.51 6.98
CA ILE A 92 -22.63 10.31 7.41
C ILE A 92 -21.18 10.57 7.84
N GLY A 93 -20.64 11.76 7.62
CA GLY A 93 -19.29 12.18 8.03
C GLY A 93 -18.21 11.15 7.69
N ASP A 94 -17.38 10.84 8.69
CA ASP A 94 -16.27 9.87 8.62
C ASP A 94 -16.65 8.47 8.13
N ALA A 95 -17.95 8.13 8.02
CA ALA A 95 -18.39 6.83 7.47
C ALA A 95 -17.96 6.64 6.03
N VAL A 96 -17.80 7.73 5.28
CA VAL A 96 -17.30 7.69 3.91
C VAL A 96 -16.00 6.90 3.87
N THR A 97 -15.03 7.19 4.74
CA THR A 97 -13.72 6.52 4.77
C THR A 97 -13.60 5.43 5.84
N SER A 98 -14.71 5.00 6.44
CA SER A 98 -14.72 4.09 7.61
C SER A 98 -15.67 2.90 7.44
N GLY A 99 -15.70 2.32 6.23
CA GLY A 99 -16.45 1.10 5.91
C GLY A 99 -17.50 1.26 4.82
N LEU A 100 -17.46 2.33 4.04
CA LEU A 100 -18.37 2.50 2.92
C LEU A 100 -18.13 1.45 1.83
N ASN A 101 -16.86 1.15 1.49
CA ASN A 101 -16.50 0.09 0.56
C ASN A 101 -17.12 -1.28 0.93
N ASP A 102 -17.20 -1.61 2.23
CA ASP A 102 -17.86 -2.81 2.73
C ASP A 102 -19.37 -2.77 2.46
N VAL A 103 -20.04 -1.64 2.74
CA VAL A 103 -21.48 -1.49 2.47
C VAL A 103 -21.75 -1.64 0.97
N VAL A 104 -20.98 -0.99 0.11
CA VAL A 104 -21.11 -1.07 -1.35
C VAL A 104 -20.85 -2.50 -1.84
N TYR A 105 -19.80 -3.15 -1.33
CA TYR A 105 -19.46 -4.53 -1.68
C TYR A 105 -20.55 -5.54 -1.28
N HIS A 106 -21.04 -5.49 -0.03
CA HIS A 106 -22.03 -6.44 0.48
C HIS A 106 -23.44 -6.20 -0.09
N THR A 107 -23.74 -4.98 -0.57
CA THR A 107 -24.99 -4.70 -1.27
C THR A 107 -24.88 -4.82 -2.79
N TYR A 108 -23.70 -5.08 -3.36
CA TYR A 108 -23.50 -5.10 -4.81
C TYR A 108 -24.45 -6.07 -5.52
N ASN A 109 -25.15 -5.56 -6.54
CA ASN A 109 -26.20 -6.29 -7.25
C ASN A 109 -25.79 -6.80 -8.64
N GLY A 110 -24.54 -6.57 -9.06
CA GLY A 110 -24.04 -6.92 -10.40
C GLY A 110 -24.01 -5.76 -11.40
N ASP A 111 -24.46 -4.55 -11.03
CA ASP A 111 -24.42 -3.37 -11.90
C ASP A 111 -23.03 -2.71 -11.89
N LEU A 112 -22.10 -3.32 -12.61
CA LEU A 112 -20.72 -2.84 -12.75
C LEU A 112 -20.65 -1.47 -13.43
N GLU A 113 -21.55 -1.16 -14.34
CA GLU A 113 -21.55 0.12 -15.06
C GLU A 113 -21.94 1.28 -14.12
N LEU A 114 -22.80 1.03 -13.12
CA LEU A 114 -23.07 2.00 -12.07
C LEU A 114 -21.82 2.28 -11.21
N LEU A 115 -21.04 1.25 -10.85
CA LEU A 115 -19.76 1.44 -10.13
C LEU A 115 -18.79 2.28 -10.97
N LYS A 116 -18.54 1.89 -12.24
CA LYS A 116 -17.63 2.61 -13.15
C LYS A 116 -18.05 4.05 -13.36
N SER A 117 -19.33 4.31 -13.64
CA SER A 117 -19.82 5.67 -13.87
C SER A 117 -19.72 6.54 -12.62
N THR A 118 -19.90 5.97 -11.42
CA THR A 118 -19.68 6.67 -10.16
C THR A 118 -18.21 7.07 -10.00
N VAL A 119 -17.27 6.14 -10.23
CA VAL A 119 -15.83 6.43 -10.14
C VAL A 119 -15.39 7.48 -11.17
N MET A 120 -15.98 7.50 -12.37
CA MET A 120 -15.63 8.46 -13.43
C MET A 120 -16.26 9.86 -13.25
N ASN A 121 -17.26 10.00 -12.37
CA ASN A 121 -18.00 11.24 -12.18
C ASN A 121 -17.28 12.20 -11.24
N ASP A 122 -16.79 13.34 -11.75
CA ASP A 122 -16.09 14.35 -10.94
C ASP A 122 -17.01 15.15 -10.01
N ASP A 123 -18.33 15.05 -10.17
CA ASP A 123 -19.29 15.66 -9.25
C ASP A 123 -19.48 14.82 -7.97
N VAL A 124 -19.02 13.56 -7.97
CA VAL A 124 -19.03 12.69 -6.78
C VAL A 124 -17.76 12.95 -5.97
N ASP A 125 -17.91 12.98 -4.65
CA ASP A 125 -16.80 13.16 -3.70
C ASP A 125 -15.65 12.17 -3.95
N GLU A 126 -14.40 12.65 -3.89
CA GLU A 126 -13.23 11.84 -4.25
C GLU A 126 -13.00 10.66 -3.32
N TYR A 127 -13.38 10.75 -2.04
CA TYR A 127 -13.28 9.64 -1.10
C TYR A 127 -14.34 8.58 -1.40
N VAL A 128 -15.57 8.97 -1.75
CA VAL A 128 -16.59 8.02 -2.22
C VAL A 128 -16.12 7.27 -3.46
N ARG A 129 -15.55 8.00 -4.43
CA ARG A 129 -15.02 7.39 -5.66
C ARG A 129 -13.90 6.40 -5.35
N SER A 130 -13.04 6.71 -4.38
CA SER A 130 -12.00 5.81 -3.88
C SER A 130 -12.59 4.54 -3.27
N GLU A 131 -13.58 4.65 -2.40
CA GLU A 131 -14.23 3.49 -1.77
C GLU A 131 -14.91 2.57 -2.79
N VAL A 132 -15.57 3.15 -3.80
CA VAL A 132 -16.18 2.40 -4.90
C VAL A 132 -15.10 1.71 -5.75
N LEU A 133 -13.96 2.37 -6.01
CA LEU A 133 -12.82 1.77 -6.70
C LEU A 133 -12.24 0.58 -5.92
N GLU A 134 -12.13 0.70 -4.59
CA GLU A 134 -11.69 -0.41 -3.73
C GLU A 134 -12.68 -1.59 -3.76
N THR A 135 -13.99 -1.33 -3.75
CA THR A 135 -15.01 -2.37 -3.97
C THR A 135 -14.79 -3.09 -5.30
N MET A 136 -14.51 -2.37 -6.39
CA MET A 136 -14.19 -2.98 -7.68
C MET A 136 -12.90 -3.81 -7.63
N GLY A 137 -11.89 -3.36 -6.88
CA GLY A 137 -10.69 -4.14 -6.57
C GLY A 137 -11.02 -5.45 -5.85
N GLN A 138 -11.95 -5.42 -4.88
CA GLN A 138 -12.41 -6.63 -4.20
C GLN A 138 -13.15 -7.58 -5.13
N LEU A 139 -14.03 -7.06 -5.99
CA LEU A 139 -14.75 -7.87 -6.99
C LEU A 139 -13.80 -8.56 -7.96
N TYR A 140 -12.69 -7.92 -8.34
CA TYR A 140 -11.63 -8.57 -9.11
C TYR A 140 -10.97 -9.71 -8.32
N LEU A 141 -10.58 -9.48 -7.06
CA LEU A 141 -9.95 -10.52 -6.22
C LEU A 141 -10.87 -11.72 -5.98
N ASP A 142 -12.18 -11.52 -5.91
CA ASP A 142 -13.17 -12.59 -5.77
C ASP A 142 -13.58 -13.22 -7.12
N GLY A 143 -13.06 -12.72 -8.24
CA GLY A 143 -13.25 -13.28 -9.59
C GLY A 143 -14.54 -12.85 -10.31
N GLU A 144 -15.25 -11.86 -9.78
CA GLU A 144 -16.49 -11.30 -10.36
C GLU A 144 -16.22 -10.24 -11.43
N LEU A 145 -15.03 -9.61 -11.41
CA LEU A 145 -14.56 -8.66 -12.42
C LEU A 145 -13.38 -9.25 -13.20
N LYS A 146 -13.46 -9.23 -14.53
CA LYS A 146 -12.40 -9.76 -15.40
C LYS A 146 -11.18 -8.85 -15.41
N GLU A 147 -9.99 -9.44 -15.41
CA GLU A 147 -8.72 -8.73 -15.40
C GLU A 147 -8.59 -7.72 -16.56
N GLU A 148 -8.91 -8.13 -17.79
CA GLU A 148 -8.75 -7.26 -18.95
C GLU A 148 -9.69 -6.05 -18.91
N GLU A 149 -10.91 -6.26 -18.42
CA GLU A 149 -11.90 -5.20 -18.22
C GLU A 149 -11.47 -4.24 -17.11
N TRP A 150 -10.94 -4.78 -16.01
CA TRP A 150 -10.48 -3.98 -14.88
C TRP A 150 -9.27 -3.13 -15.24
N LYS A 151 -8.25 -3.74 -15.85
CA LYS A 151 -7.05 -3.03 -16.31
C LYS A 151 -7.36 -1.98 -17.37
N ALA A 152 -8.31 -2.25 -18.28
CA ALA A 152 -8.74 -1.28 -19.28
C ALA A 152 -9.37 -0.04 -18.63
N PHE A 153 -10.24 -0.24 -17.63
CA PHE A 153 -10.86 0.85 -16.87
C PHE A 153 -9.81 1.68 -16.11
N ILE A 154 -8.87 1.03 -15.42
CA ILE A 154 -7.79 1.73 -14.71
C ILE A 154 -6.96 2.57 -15.71
N LYS A 155 -6.55 2.00 -16.84
CA LYS A 155 -5.79 2.72 -17.88
C LYS A 155 -6.56 3.91 -18.45
N GLU A 156 -7.87 3.76 -18.67
CA GLU A 156 -8.73 4.85 -19.14
C GLU A 156 -8.71 6.04 -18.17
N TYR A 157 -8.85 5.79 -16.87
CA TYR A 157 -8.79 6.86 -15.88
C TYR A 157 -7.40 7.49 -15.80
N VAL A 158 -6.34 6.67 -15.69
CA VAL A 158 -4.96 7.14 -15.57
C VAL A 158 -4.57 8.07 -16.72
N HIS A 159 -5.06 7.80 -17.92
CA HIS A 159 -4.75 8.60 -19.11
C HIS A 159 -5.87 9.58 -19.51
N SER A 160 -6.83 9.85 -18.61
CA SER A 160 -7.93 10.79 -18.87
C SER A 160 -7.50 12.26 -18.94
N GLY A 161 -6.27 12.58 -18.51
CA GLY A 161 -5.72 13.93 -18.51
C GLY A 161 -6.25 14.83 -17.40
N LYS A 162 -6.83 14.24 -16.34
CA LYS A 162 -7.28 14.95 -15.13
C LYS A 162 -6.08 15.39 -14.29
N GLU A 163 -6.22 16.53 -13.63
CA GLU A 163 -5.29 16.97 -12.58
C GLU A 163 -5.33 16.00 -11.38
N TYR A 164 -4.31 16.08 -10.53
CA TYR A 164 -4.23 15.30 -9.30
C TYR A 164 -5.52 15.39 -8.45
N ASN A 165 -5.95 14.24 -7.96
CA ASN A 165 -6.97 14.07 -6.93
C ASN A 165 -6.69 12.78 -6.16
N TYR A 166 -7.32 12.59 -5.01
CA TYR A 166 -7.07 11.45 -4.12
C TYR A 166 -7.30 10.09 -4.81
N LEU A 167 -8.16 10.04 -5.84
CA LEU A 167 -8.45 8.81 -6.58
C LEU A 167 -7.20 8.22 -7.28
N TYR A 168 -6.20 9.02 -7.63
CA TYR A 168 -4.96 8.50 -8.20
C TYR A 168 -4.10 7.71 -7.18
N ASP A 169 -4.07 8.13 -5.92
CA ASP A 169 -3.45 7.36 -4.84
C ASP A 169 -4.14 6.00 -4.71
N SER A 170 -5.48 6.00 -4.74
CA SER A 170 -6.29 4.79 -4.68
C SER A 170 -6.08 3.88 -5.89
N LEU A 171 -5.89 4.45 -7.09
CA LEU A 171 -5.54 3.69 -8.29
C LEU A 171 -4.18 3.02 -8.14
N ALA A 172 -3.15 3.75 -7.68
CA ALA A 172 -1.84 3.17 -7.41
C ALA A 172 -1.93 2.05 -6.35
N ASN A 173 -2.69 2.25 -5.27
CA ASN A 173 -2.95 1.25 -4.25
C ASN A 173 -3.61 -0.02 -4.83
N VAL A 174 -4.68 0.15 -5.62
CA VAL A 174 -5.38 -0.96 -6.26
C VAL A 174 -4.48 -1.73 -7.22
N ILE A 175 -3.73 -1.04 -8.07
CA ILE A 175 -2.78 -1.67 -9.01
C ILE A 175 -1.77 -2.54 -8.26
N CYS A 176 -1.19 -2.04 -7.17
CA CYS A 176 -0.24 -2.77 -6.33
C CYS A 176 -0.87 -3.97 -5.63
N ARG A 177 -2.01 -3.78 -4.95
CA ARG A 177 -2.70 -4.84 -4.18
C ARG A 177 -3.34 -5.91 -5.05
N CYS A 178 -3.71 -5.57 -6.29
CA CYS A 178 -4.14 -6.54 -7.30
C CYS A 178 -2.97 -7.24 -8.00
N HIS A 179 -1.72 -6.88 -7.68
CA HIS A 179 -0.49 -7.46 -8.23
C HIS A 179 -0.37 -7.33 -9.77
N PHE A 180 -0.83 -6.20 -10.32
CA PHE A 180 -0.74 -5.89 -11.75
C PHE A 180 0.65 -5.40 -12.16
N ALA A 181 1.63 -6.29 -12.10
CA ALA A 181 3.03 -5.97 -12.42
C ALA A 181 3.25 -5.50 -13.88
N ASP A 182 2.39 -5.89 -14.82
CA ASP A 182 2.38 -5.37 -16.18
C ASP A 182 1.85 -3.93 -16.30
N MET A 183 1.29 -3.37 -15.21
CA MET A 183 0.87 -1.98 -15.08
C MET A 183 1.86 -1.08 -14.31
N LEU A 184 3.08 -1.55 -14.06
CA LEU A 184 4.17 -0.71 -13.56
C LEU A 184 4.41 0.55 -14.44
N PRO A 185 4.28 0.53 -15.78
CA PRO A 185 4.37 1.74 -16.60
C PRO A 185 3.31 2.79 -16.25
N GLU A 186 2.09 2.39 -15.93
CA GLU A 186 1.02 3.30 -15.49
C GLU A 186 1.33 3.92 -14.12
N ILE A 187 1.84 3.14 -13.16
CA ILE A 187 2.33 3.68 -11.88
C ILE A 187 3.42 4.70 -12.13
N ARG A 188 4.39 4.38 -12.99
CA ARG A 188 5.49 5.29 -13.31
C ARG A 188 4.99 6.60 -13.92
N PHE A 189 4.07 6.51 -14.88
CA PHE A 189 3.43 7.68 -15.48
C PHE A 189 2.77 8.57 -14.42
N MET A 190 2.00 7.98 -13.50
CA MET A 190 1.35 8.75 -12.43
C MET A 190 2.36 9.45 -11.52
N VAL A 191 3.45 8.78 -11.15
CA VAL A 191 4.51 9.39 -10.32
C VAL A 191 5.25 10.51 -11.06
N ASP A 192 5.64 10.29 -12.32
CA ASP A 192 6.39 11.28 -13.12
C ASP A 192 5.57 12.55 -13.41
N GLU A 193 4.25 12.40 -13.59
CA GLU A 193 3.33 13.54 -13.80
C GLU A 193 2.88 14.18 -12.47
N GLY A 194 3.35 13.70 -11.32
CA GLY A 194 2.95 14.23 -10.01
C GLY A 194 1.47 14.00 -9.67
N LEU A 195 0.90 12.91 -10.19
CA LEU A 195 -0.48 12.49 -9.97
C LEU A 195 -0.63 11.57 -8.75
N VAL A 196 0.44 11.26 -8.03
CA VAL A 196 0.38 10.47 -6.79
C VAL A 196 1.08 11.26 -5.69
N ASP A 197 0.49 11.32 -4.50
CA ASP A 197 1.12 11.97 -3.36
C ASP A 197 2.24 11.09 -2.79
N GLU A 198 3.48 11.57 -2.88
CA GLU A 198 4.66 10.89 -2.35
C GLU A 198 4.56 10.69 -0.83
N ALA A 199 3.82 11.53 -0.10
CA ALA A 199 3.61 11.33 1.33
C ALA A 199 2.68 10.16 1.65
N SER A 200 1.80 9.80 0.71
CA SER A 200 0.80 8.74 0.82
C SER A 200 1.37 7.40 0.32
N MET A 201 1.81 7.38 -0.94
CA MET A 201 2.23 6.15 -1.64
C MET A 201 3.75 5.94 -1.65
N GLY A 202 4.55 6.94 -1.25
CA GLY A 202 5.99 6.97 -1.48
C GLY A 202 6.35 7.26 -2.95
N GLY A 203 7.60 7.01 -3.32
CA GLY A 203 8.04 7.08 -4.71
C GLY A 203 7.67 5.85 -5.51
N TYR A 204 8.05 5.84 -6.79
CA TYR A 204 7.84 4.70 -7.67
C TYR A 204 8.46 3.41 -7.10
N GLU A 205 9.64 3.49 -6.47
CA GLU A 205 10.29 2.35 -5.81
C GLU A 205 9.43 1.76 -4.68
N SER A 206 8.71 2.60 -3.94
CA SER A 206 7.82 2.17 -2.86
C SER A 206 6.62 1.39 -3.42
N CYS A 207 6.09 1.82 -4.57
CA CYS A 207 5.04 1.09 -5.27
C CYS A 207 5.53 -0.26 -5.83
N VAL A 208 6.77 -0.34 -6.32
CA VAL A 208 7.36 -1.62 -6.75
C VAL A 208 7.51 -2.58 -5.56
N ASP A 209 8.06 -2.11 -4.43
CA ASP A 209 8.14 -2.92 -3.21
C ASP A 209 6.75 -3.44 -2.80
N TYR A 210 5.74 -2.57 -2.83
CA TYR A 210 4.37 -2.92 -2.48
C TYR A 210 3.76 -3.96 -3.44
N MET A 211 3.93 -3.76 -4.76
CA MET A 211 3.45 -4.65 -5.82
C MET A 211 3.87 -6.11 -5.64
N PHE A 212 5.05 -6.37 -5.07
CA PHE A 212 5.58 -7.72 -4.88
C PHE A 212 5.56 -8.19 -3.41
N THR A 213 4.97 -7.40 -2.52
CA THR A 213 4.83 -7.75 -1.10
C THR A 213 3.45 -8.31 -0.81
N TYR A 214 3.41 -9.43 -0.09
CA TYR A 214 2.16 -10.08 0.31
C TYR A 214 2.00 -10.03 1.82
N ARG A 215 1.10 -9.19 2.31
CA ARG A 215 0.76 -9.10 3.73
C ARG A 215 -0.64 -9.65 3.97
N ASP A 216 -0.79 -10.54 4.95
CA ASP A 216 -2.06 -11.24 5.19
C ASP A 216 -3.23 -10.28 5.44
N TYR A 217 -2.98 -9.15 6.11
CA TYR A 217 -4.00 -8.15 6.43
C TYR A 217 -4.36 -7.21 5.25
N GLU A 218 -3.55 -7.19 4.19
CA GLU A 218 -3.79 -6.38 2.97
C GLU A 218 -4.41 -7.22 1.83
N SER A 219 -4.67 -8.52 2.07
CA SER A 219 -5.16 -9.46 1.06
C SER A 219 -6.58 -9.18 0.52
N ARG A 220 -7.34 -8.31 1.17
CA ARG A 220 -8.71 -7.93 0.77
C ARG A 220 -8.93 -6.44 0.94
N PHE A 221 -9.61 -5.81 -0.01
CA PHE A 221 -10.07 -4.43 0.10
C PHE A 221 -11.30 -4.33 1.00
N CYS A 222 -12.24 -5.27 0.86
CA CYS A 222 -13.45 -5.31 1.68
C CYS A 222 -13.48 -6.55 2.58
N SER A 223 -13.99 -6.35 3.79
CA SER A 223 -14.19 -7.39 4.79
C SER A 223 -15.04 -8.53 4.22
N PRO A 224 -14.66 -9.80 4.45
CA PRO A 224 -15.43 -10.96 3.98
C PRO A 224 -16.80 -11.09 4.67
N SER A 225 -17.02 -10.38 5.78
CA SER A 225 -18.31 -10.32 6.45
C SER A 225 -18.52 -8.95 7.07
N LEU A 226 -19.69 -8.35 6.85
CA LEU A 226 -20.08 -7.11 7.48
C LEU A 226 -21.01 -7.37 8.66
N LYS A 227 -20.61 -6.90 9.84
CA LYS A 227 -21.45 -6.87 11.04
C LYS A 227 -21.55 -5.44 11.52
N ALA A 228 -22.71 -4.82 11.34
CA ALA A 228 -22.94 -3.42 11.66
C ALA A 228 -22.56 -3.11 13.11
N SER A 229 -22.90 -4.00 14.05
CA SER A 229 -22.54 -3.81 15.45
C SER A 229 -21.03 -3.81 15.73
N ASP A 230 -20.24 -4.64 15.03
CA ASP A 230 -18.79 -4.68 15.21
C ASP A 230 -18.11 -3.46 14.59
N SER A 231 -18.62 -2.99 13.44
CA SER A 231 -18.13 -1.78 12.77
C SER A 231 -18.44 -0.50 13.55
N LEU A 232 -19.59 -0.44 14.24
CA LEU A 232 -20.13 0.80 14.80
C LEU A 232 -19.90 1.00 16.30
N LYS A 233 -19.80 -0.07 17.10
CA LYS A 233 -19.80 0.03 18.58
C LYS A 233 -18.69 0.91 19.19
N ASN A 234 -17.57 1.07 18.49
CA ASN A 234 -16.39 1.81 18.96
C ASN A 234 -16.30 3.24 18.39
N TRP A 235 -17.34 3.70 17.70
CA TRP A 235 -17.35 5.04 17.11
C TRP A 235 -17.28 6.14 18.17
N ALA A 236 -16.58 7.23 17.84
CA ALA A 236 -16.30 8.33 18.77
C ALA A 236 -17.57 9.04 19.30
N MET A 237 -18.71 8.90 18.62
CA MET A 237 -20.00 9.41 19.05
C MET A 237 -20.52 8.72 20.33
N PHE A 238 -20.05 7.52 20.66
CA PHE A 238 -20.47 6.78 21.85
C PHE A 238 -19.55 7.04 23.04
N GLU A 239 -20.16 7.25 24.21
CA GLU A 239 -19.44 7.28 25.47
C GLU A 239 -18.82 5.90 25.73
N PRO A 240 -17.51 5.80 26.03
CA PRO A 240 -16.88 4.53 26.36
C PRO A 240 -17.54 3.95 27.61
N ASP A 241 -17.93 2.68 27.57
CA ASP A 241 -18.46 1.99 28.75
C ASP A 241 -17.35 1.92 29.82
N LEU A 242 -17.46 2.77 30.84
CA LEU A 242 -16.51 2.85 31.96
C LEU A 242 -16.42 1.53 32.74
N ASP A 243 -17.43 0.66 32.62
CA ASP A 243 -17.47 -0.67 33.23
C ASP A 243 -16.65 -1.71 32.46
N GLU A 244 -16.41 -1.52 31.15
CA GLU A 244 -15.54 -2.37 30.32
C GLU A 244 -14.13 -1.77 30.13
N ALA A 245 -13.94 -0.48 30.42
CA ALA A 245 -12.66 0.25 30.33
C ALA A 245 -11.61 -0.14 31.42
N GLY A 246 -11.80 -1.27 32.10
CA GLY A 246 -10.96 -1.75 33.19
C GLY A 246 -9.66 -2.44 32.77
N ASN A 247 -9.48 -2.77 31.49
CA ASN A 247 -8.20 -3.27 30.96
C ASN A 247 -8.21 -3.06 29.44
N ASP A 248 -7.06 -2.66 28.90
CA ASP A 248 -6.78 -2.64 27.45
C ASP A 248 -7.14 -1.36 26.68
N ARG A 249 -6.88 -0.18 27.26
CA ARG A 249 -6.27 0.86 26.41
C ARG A 249 -4.79 0.53 26.30
N GLY A 250 -4.42 -0.07 25.18
CA GLY A 250 -3.05 -0.20 24.72
C GLY A 250 -2.39 1.16 24.56
N SER A 251 -2.08 1.84 25.66
CA SER A 251 -0.91 2.69 25.65
C SER A 251 0.25 1.73 25.44
N MET A 252 0.71 1.57 24.20
CA MET A 252 2.10 1.23 24.00
C MET A 252 2.87 2.16 24.94
N ASP A 253 3.49 1.57 25.95
CA ASP A 253 4.40 2.29 26.82
C ASP A 253 5.52 2.79 25.90
N LEU A 254 5.33 3.99 25.37
CA LEU A 254 6.18 4.60 24.37
C LEU A 254 7.60 4.69 24.93
N GLU A 255 7.73 4.83 26.26
CA GLU A 255 9.00 4.82 26.95
C GLU A 255 9.66 3.43 26.93
N LYS A 256 8.89 2.35 27.12
CA LYS A 256 9.36 0.96 27.00
C LYS A 256 9.68 0.57 25.56
N LEU A 257 8.85 0.93 24.59
CA LEU A 257 9.12 0.71 23.17
C LEU A 257 10.36 1.50 22.74
N THR A 258 10.49 2.77 23.15
CA THR A 258 11.67 3.59 22.86
C THR A 258 12.92 3.00 23.53
N LYS A 259 12.83 2.51 24.77
CA LYS A 259 13.93 1.80 25.45
C LYS A 259 14.32 0.50 24.74
N GLU A 260 13.37 -0.27 24.24
CA GLU A 260 13.63 -1.50 23.48
C GLU A 260 14.28 -1.21 22.11
N LEU A 261 13.80 -0.20 21.38
CA LEU A 261 14.39 0.27 20.13
C LEU A 261 15.80 0.84 20.34
N MET A 262 16.02 1.63 21.40
CA MET A 262 17.36 2.11 21.78
C MET A 262 18.30 0.99 22.24
N LYS A 263 17.77 -0.06 22.87
CA LYS A 263 18.55 -1.25 23.24
C LYS A 263 18.97 -2.04 22.00
N LYS A 264 18.06 -2.27 21.05
CA LYS A 264 18.37 -2.88 19.73
C LYS A 264 19.37 -2.06 18.92
N GLY A 265 19.33 -0.73 18.99
CA GLY A 265 20.30 0.15 18.33
C GLY A 265 21.70 0.19 18.98
N ARG A 266 21.81 -0.16 20.27
CA ARG A 266 23.07 -0.20 21.03
C ARG A 266 23.77 -1.54 21.02
N GLU A 267 23.06 -2.62 20.73
CA GLU A 267 23.67 -3.92 20.47
C GLU A 267 24.37 -3.86 19.11
N GLN A 268 25.52 -3.20 19.06
CA GLN A 268 26.54 -3.56 18.07
C GLN A 268 26.65 -5.08 18.14
N ALA A 269 26.32 -5.76 17.04
CA ALA A 269 26.53 -7.19 16.93
C ALA A 269 27.97 -7.45 17.35
N VAL A 270 28.16 -8.00 18.56
CA VAL A 270 29.47 -8.41 19.04
C VAL A 270 29.82 -9.57 18.14
N SER A 271 30.49 -9.29 17.02
CA SER A 271 30.97 -10.33 16.13
C SER A 271 31.89 -11.19 16.98
N ARG A 272 31.41 -12.39 17.32
CA ARG A 272 32.21 -13.37 18.04
C ARG A 272 33.40 -13.65 17.13
N LYS A 273 34.58 -13.15 17.49
CA LYS A 273 35.77 -13.27 16.63
C LYS A 273 36.00 -14.75 16.34
N ILE A 274 35.69 -15.18 15.13
CA ILE A 274 35.87 -16.55 14.67
C ILE A 274 37.38 -16.81 14.62
N GLY A 275 37.84 -17.76 15.43
CA GLY A 275 39.23 -18.18 15.46
C GLY A 275 39.63 -18.78 14.13
N ARG A 276 40.88 -18.56 13.68
CA ARG A 276 41.40 -19.08 12.40
C ARG A 276 41.21 -20.60 12.22
N ASN A 277 41.15 -21.36 13.32
CA ASN A 277 41.00 -22.81 13.30
C ASN A 277 39.56 -23.30 13.55
N ASP A 278 38.62 -22.40 13.81
CA ASP A 278 37.22 -22.75 14.10
C ASP A 278 36.52 -23.28 12.83
N PRO A 279 35.46 -24.10 12.97
CA PRO A 279 34.62 -24.48 11.84
C PRO A 279 34.09 -23.24 11.11
N CYS A 280 34.19 -23.25 9.78
CA CYS A 280 33.79 -22.11 8.97
C CYS A 280 32.26 -21.92 9.01
N PRO A 281 31.74 -20.70 9.27
CA PRO A 281 30.31 -20.46 9.44
C PRO A 281 29.48 -20.63 8.16
N CYS A 282 30.12 -20.75 6.99
CA CYS A 282 29.43 -20.99 5.71
C CYS A 282 28.99 -22.45 5.49
N GLY A 283 29.10 -23.32 6.50
CA GLY A 283 28.65 -24.72 6.41
C GLY A 283 29.56 -25.65 5.61
N SER A 284 30.76 -25.20 5.18
CA SER A 284 31.65 -25.98 4.31
C SER A 284 32.36 -27.17 4.97
N GLY A 285 32.23 -27.34 6.29
CA GLY A 285 32.94 -28.36 7.06
C GLY A 285 34.46 -28.12 7.22
N LYS A 286 35.02 -27.05 6.63
CA LYS A 286 36.45 -26.70 6.70
C LYS A 286 36.74 -25.73 7.85
N LYS A 287 38.00 -25.65 8.30
CA LYS A 287 38.45 -24.58 9.23
C LYS A 287 38.37 -23.22 8.55
N TYR A 288 38.04 -22.16 9.30
CA TYR A 288 37.86 -20.80 8.79
C TYR A 288 39.03 -20.32 7.94
N LYS A 289 40.28 -20.60 8.37
CA LYS A 289 41.51 -20.26 7.61
C LYS A 289 41.65 -20.92 6.23
N TYR A 290 40.97 -22.03 5.99
CA TYR A 290 41.02 -22.77 4.71
C TYR A 290 39.74 -22.59 3.88
N CYS A 291 38.86 -21.68 4.31
CA CYS A 291 37.62 -21.38 3.62
C CYS A 291 37.44 -19.86 3.53
N CYS A 292 36.54 -19.27 4.34
CA CYS A 292 36.17 -17.86 4.18
C CYS A 292 37.28 -16.87 4.57
N LEU A 293 38.32 -17.25 5.32
CA LEU A 293 39.43 -16.34 5.64
C LEU A 293 40.32 -16.01 4.43
N ASN A 294 40.48 -16.96 3.51
CA ASN A 294 41.35 -16.84 2.34
C ASN A 294 40.57 -16.72 1.03
N LYS A 295 39.22 -16.69 1.07
CA LYS A 295 38.43 -16.32 -0.09
C LYS A 295 38.75 -14.87 -0.45
N PRO A 296 38.93 -14.53 -1.74
CA PRO A 296 38.89 -13.13 -2.16
C PRO A 296 37.60 -12.53 -1.59
N LYS A 297 37.71 -11.43 -0.85
CA LYS A 297 36.51 -10.70 -0.43
C LYS A 297 35.86 -10.18 -1.69
N ASP A 298 34.57 -10.48 -1.89
CA ASP A 298 33.82 -9.86 -2.97
C ASP A 298 33.82 -8.35 -2.74
N LEU A 299 33.88 -7.56 -3.82
CA LEU A 299 34.02 -6.11 -3.71
C LEU A 299 32.85 -5.50 -2.89
N ILE A 300 31.67 -6.12 -2.95
CA ILE A 300 30.50 -5.77 -2.15
C ILE A 300 30.71 -5.98 -0.64
N ASP A 301 31.49 -6.96 -0.20
CA ASP A 301 31.80 -7.23 1.21
C ASP A 301 32.78 -6.19 1.79
N SER A 302 33.38 -5.36 0.94
CA SER A 302 34.21 -4.23 1.37
C SER A 302 33.39 -2.96 1.67
N ILE A 303 32.15 -2.89 1.17
CA ILE A 303 31.25 -1.75 1.36
C ILE A 303 30.58 -1.83 2.73
N GLU A 304 30.01 -2.99 3.05
CA GLU A 304 29.41 -3.28 4.35
C GLU A 304 29.35 -4.78 4.64
N SER A 305 29.03 -5.13 5.89
CA SER A 305 28.93 -6.53 6.28
C SER A 305 27.74 -7.23 5.60
N VAL A 306 27.83 -8.54 5.43
CA VAL A 306 26.71 -9.36 4.92
C VAL A 306 25.46 -9.21 5.80
N GLN A 307 25.63 -9.07 7.11
CA GLN A 307 24.52 -8.91 8.05
C GLN A 307 23.77 -7.58 7.85
N GLU A 308 24.51 -6.48 7.72
CA GLU A 308 23.90 -5.15 7.48
C GLU A 308 23.20 -5.11 6.12
N ARG A 309 23.83 -5.66 5.08
CA ARG A 309 23.23 -5.76 3.75
C ARG A 309 21.95 -6.59 3.76
N ASN A 310 21.94 -7.75 4.42
CA ASN A 310 20.74 -8.58 4.51
C ASN A 310 19.61 -7.87 5.26
N LYS A 311 19.93 -7.09 6.30
CA LYS A 311 18.95 -6.26 7.00
C LYS A 311 18.39 -5.17 6.08
N CYS A 312 19.23 -4.57 5.24
CA CYS A 312 18.80 -3.57 4.27
C CYS A 312 17.96 -4.15 3.12
N LEU A 313 18.09 -5.45 2.84
CA LEU A 313 17.28 -6.15 1.85
C LEU A 313 16.10 -6.90 2.48
N GLU A 314 15.78 -6.63 3.75
CA GLU A 314 14.63 -7.27 4.43
C GLU A 314 13.31 -6.87 3.76
N ASP A 315 13.21 -5.62 3.31
CA ASP A 315 12.03 -5.08 2.64
C ASP A 315 12.08 -5.22 1.10
N TYR A 316 13.20 -5.70 0.54
CA TYR A 316 13.31 -5.93 -0.89
C TYR A 316 12.46 -7.15 -1.31
N PRO A 317 11.78 -7.12 -2.47
CA PRO A 317 10.94 -8.22 -2.93
C PRO A 317 11.65 -9.58 -2.90
N GLU A 318 10.96 -10.61 -2.42
CA GLU A 318 11.58 -11.91 -2.21
C GLU A 318 12.00 -12.58 -3.53
N VAL A 319 13.24 -13.07 -3.59
CA VAL A 319 13.83 -13.73 -4.78
C VAL A 319 14.43 -15.07 -4.39
N GLY A 320 14.25 -16.10 -5.24
CA GLY A 320 14.90 -17.40 -5.09
C GLY A 320 14.31 -18.29 -3.99
N LYS A 321 13.09 -18.01 -3.56
CA LYS A 321 12.31 -18.87 -2.65
C LYS A 321 11.37 -19.79 -3.44
N GLU A 322 10.81 -20.77 -2.75
CA GLU A 322 9.76 -21.62 -3.32
C GLU A 322 8.55 -20.75 -3.67
N LYS A 323 8.15 -20.77 -4.95
CA LYS A 323 7.02 -20.00 -5.44
C LYS A 323 5.73 -20.54 -4.85
N GLN A 324 4.91 -19.65 -4.34
CA GLN A 324 3.56 -19.95 -3.89
C GLN A 324 2.60 -19.76 -5.06
N GLU A 325 1.65 -20.67 -5.20
CA GLU A 325 0.63 -20.61 -6.23
C GLU A 325 -0.21 -19.33 -6.07
N GLY A 326 -0.51 -18.65 -7.19
CA GLY A 326 -1.28 -17.41 -7.22
C GLY A 326 -0.50 -16.13 -6.89
N ARG A 327 0.80 -16.22 -6.55
CA ARG A 327 1.65 -15.05 -6.32
C ARG A 327 2.53 -14.72 -7.53
N VAL A 328 2.82 -13.43 -7.71
CA VAL A 328 3.78 -12.92 -8.69
C VAL A 328 5.11 -12.61 -8.02
N TYR A 329 6.20 -12.81 -8.77
CA TYR A 329 7.56 -12.59 -8.30
C TYR A 329 8.32 -11.75 -9.32
N LEU A 330 9.34 -11.01 -8.87
CA LEU A 330 10.24 -10.30 -9.79
C LEU A 330 10.83 -11.24 -10.84
N GLU A 331 11.11 -12.49 -10.48
CA GLU A 331 11.65 -13.53 -11.37
C GLU A 331 10.70 -13.95 -12.49
N ASP A 332 9.42 -13.56 -12.45
CA ASP A 332 8.46 -13.77 -13.54
C ASP A 332 8.59 -12.72 -14.65
N TYR A 333 9.13 -11.53 -14.32
CA TYR A 333 9.19 -10.37 -15.22
C TYR A 333 10.61 -9.96 -15.57
N PHE A 334 11.58 -10.22 -14.70
CA PHE A 334 12.95 -9.73 -14.81
C PHE A 334 13.97 -10.87 -14.72
N ASP A 335 15.02 -10.78 -15.55
CA ASP A 335 16.12 -11.73 -15.50
C ASP A 335 16.99 -11.53 -14.25
N SER A 336 17.70 -12.59 -13.85
CA SER A 336 18.52 -12.59 -12.63
C SER A 336 19.65 -11.55 -12.65
N GLU A 337 20.20 -11.20 -13.82
CA GLU A 337 21.23 -10.17 -13.93
C GLU A 337 20.63 -8.78 -13.64
N SER A 338 19.41 -8.51 -14.11
CA SER A 338 18.65 -7.28 -13.85
C SER A 338 18.29 -7.13 -12.36
N ILE A 339 17.77 -8.19 -11.74
CA ILE A 339 17.48 -8.22 -10.30
C ILE A 339 18.75 -7.96 -9.47
N GLU A 340 19.88 -8.54 -9.87
CA GLU A 340 21.15 -8.35 -9.16
C GLU A 340 21.77 -6.96 -9.35
N ILE A 341 21.49 -6.28 -10.47
CA ILE A 341 21.83 -4.86 -10.66
C ILE A 341 20.92 -4.02 -9.76
N ASP A 342 19.63 -4.31 -9.76
CA ASP A 342 18.62 -3.57 -9.02
C ASP A 342 18.83 -3.65 -7.50
N LYS A 343 19.18 -4.82 -6.94
CA LYS A 343 19.61 -4.92 -5.52
C LYS A 343 20.77 -4.01 -5.16
N LEU A 344 21.73 -3.80 -6.08
CA LEU A 344 22.84 -2.86 -5.84
C LEU A 344 22.35 -1.42 -5.82
N LEU A 345 21.42 -1.07 -6.71
CA LEU A 345 20.78 0.24 -6.74
C LEU A 345 19.97 0.47 -5.46
N TYR A 346 19.14 -0.50 -5.07
CA TYR A 346 18.35 -0.50 -3.83
C TYR A 346 19.23 -0.25 -2.62
N LEU A 347 20.30 -1.03 -2.43
CA LEU A 347 21.25 -0.85 -1.32
C LEU A 347 21.94 0.53 -1.33
N GLY A 348 22.17 1.09 -2.52
CA GLY A 348 22.83 2.38 -2.70
C GLY A 348 21.90 3.58 -2.48
N LEU A 349 20.62 3.45 -2.83
CA LEU A 349 19.66 4.56 -2.90
C LEU A 349 18.60 4.54 -1.80
N MET A 350 18.37 3.39 -1.16
CA MET A 350 17.40 3.27 -0.08
C MET A 350 17.68 4.27 1.05
N ASN A 351 16.61 4.82 1.61
CA ASN A 351 16.69 5.57 2.85
C ASN A 351 16.93 4.60 4.01
N ARG A 352 18.03 4.76 4.75
CA ARG A 352 18.37 3.87 5.86
C ARG A 352 17.89 4.49 7.17
N PRO A 353 16.83 3.95 7.81
CA PRO A 353 16.31 4.52 9.04
C PRO A 353 17.36 4.44 10.15
N GLY A 354 17.71 5.60 10.69
CA GLY A 354 18.64 5.75 11.81
C GLY A 354 18.29 6.98 12.64
N PHE A 355 18.70 7.02 13.90
CA PHE A 355 18.49 8.22 14.73
C PHE A 355 19.24 9.41 14.10
N VAL A 356 18.55 10.53 13.87
CA VAL A 356 19.09 11.72 13.19
C VAL A 356 20.42 12.18 13.79
N TRP A 357 20.60 12.05 15.12
CA TRP A 357 21.80 12.42 15.87
C TRP A 357 22.97 11.42 15.79
N GLN A 358 22.79 10.28 15.10
CA GLN A 358 23.81 9.24 14.91
C GLN A 358 24.18 9.04 13.42
N ARG A 359 23.63 9.84 12.50
CA ARG A 359 23.94 9.72 11.09
C ARG A 359 25.37 10.15 10.79
N ASP A 360 26.10 9.29 10.07
CA ASP A 360 27.38 9.62 9.45
C ASP A 360 27.13 9.79 7.96
N GLU A 361 26.75 11.00 7.56
CA GLU A 361 26.44 11.35 6.17
C GLU A 361 27.58 11.00 5.21
N LYS A 362 28.84 11.13 5.67
CA LYS A 362 30.00 10.82 4.82
C LYS A 362 30.14 9.31 4.61
N ALA A 363 29.89 8.51 5.63
CA ALA A 363 29.86 7.05 5.49
C ALA A 363 28.69 6.59 4.62
N GLU A 364 27.51 7.20 4.76
CA GLU A 364 26.34 6.93 3.91
C GLU A 364 26.60 7.29 2.43
N GLU A 365 27.14 8.47 2.15
CA GLU A 365 27.51 8.89 0.79
C GLU A 365 28.56 7.98 0.17
N ASN A 366 29.58 7.59 0.92
CA ASN A 366 30.60 6.65 0.42
C ASN A 366 29.98 5.29 0.09
N ARG A 367 29.07 4.79 0.94
CA ARG A 367 28.37 3.52 0.72
C ARG A 367 27.51 3.57 -0.53
N CYS A 368 26.68 4.61 -0.66
CA CYS A 368 25.88 4.91 -1.84
C CYS A 368 26.75 4.92 -3.10
N ARG A 369 27.86 5.67 -3.08
CA ARG A 369 28.79 5.76 -4.20
C ARG A 369 29.37 4.41 -4.60
N GLU A 370 29.87 3.60 -3.66
CA GLU A 370 30.48 2.32 -3.99
C GLU A 370 29.44 1.30 -4.52
N TYR A 371 28.20 1.32 -4.02
CA TYR A 371 27.11 0.52 -4.57
C TYR A 371 26.76 0.93 -6.00
N LEU A 372 26.61 2.23 -6.25
CA LEU A 372 26.31 2.74 -7.60
C LEU A 372 27.45 2.48 -8.59
N LYS A 373 28.71 2.46 -8.15
CA LYS A 373 29.85 2.06 -8.98
C LYS A 373 29.77 0.59 -9.39
N LEU A 374 29.44 -0.29 -8.45
CA LEU A 374 29.21 -1.71 -8.74
C LEU A 374 28.03 -1.92 -9.70
N ALA A 375 26.92 -1.22 -9.46
CA ALA A 375 25.75 -1.27 -10.33
C ALA A 375 26.10 -0.80 -11.74
N TYR A 376 26.83 0.32 -11.87
CA TYR A 376 27.28 0.85 -13.15
C TYR A 376 28.17 -0.13 -13.92
N GLN A 377 29.09 -0.82 -13.25
CA GLN A 377 29.93 -1.83 -13.89
C GLN A 377 29.06 -2.94 -14.53
N ARG A 378 28.16 -3.55 -13.72
CA ARG A 378 27.26 -4.62 -14.20
C ARG A 378 26.30 -4.13 -15.29
N PHE A 379 25.76 -2.93 -15.12
CA PHE A 379 24.94 -2.25 -16.13
C PHE A 379 25.68 -2.14 -17.48
N THR A 380 26.92 -1.63 -17.49
CA THR A 380 27.66 -1.47 -18.75
C THR A 380 28.01 -2.80 -19.42
N ASP A 381 28.25 -3.86 -18.64
CA ASP A 381 28.48 -5.20 -19.16
C ASP A 381 27.20 -5.75 -19.80
N LYS A 382 26.06 -5.59 -19.14
CA LYS A 382 24.73 -5.98 -19.67
C LYS A 382 24.36 -5.18 -20.91
N VAL A 383 24.53 -3.85 -20.92
CA VAL A 383 24.29 -2.99 -22.10
C VAL A 383 25.07 -3.46 -23.33
N LYS A 384 26.36 -3.79 -23.15
CA LYS A 384 27.21 -4.31 -24.25
C LYS A 384 26.75 -5.69 -24.71
N LYS A 385 26.43 -6.58 -23.78
CA LYS A 385 25.98 -7.95 -24.05
C LYS A 385 24.66 -7.97 -24.81
N GLU A 386 23.70 -7.14 -24.40
CA GLU A 386 22.35 -7.06 -24.98
C GLU A 386 22.26 -6.10 -26.19
N GLY A 387 23.34 -5.34 -26.48
CA GLY A 387 23.39 -4.42 -27.63
C GLY A 387 22.49 -3.18 -27.49
N ILE A 388 22.22 -2.77 -26.26
CA ILE A 388 21.30 -1.67 -25.92
C ILE A 388 21.89 -0.32 -26.31
N LYS A 389 21.07 0.55 -26.90
CA LYS A 389 21.54 1.83 -27.46
C LYS A 389 21.09 3.05 -26.67
N THR A 390 19.99 2.95 -25.94
CA THR A 390 19.38 4.09 -25.23
C THR A 390 19.02 3.71 -23.81
N PHE A 391 18.84 4.71 -22.94
CA PHE A 391 18.34 4.49 -21.60
C PHE A 391 16.88 4.02 -21.63
N GLU A 392 16.06 4.58 -22.50
CA GLU A 392 14.66 4.18 -22.68
C GLU A 392 14.54 2.70 -23.06
N GLU A 393 15.43 2.21 -23.93
CA GLU A 393 15.45 0.79 -24.29
C GLU A 393 15.87 -0.11 -23.12
N TYR A 394 16.81 0.35 -22.27
CA TYR A 394 17.21 -0.40 -21.08
C TYR A 394 16.09 -0.38 -20.03
N ASP A 395 15.57 0.81 -19.73
CA ASP A 395 14.58 1.03 -18.68
C ASP A 395 13.29 0.28 -18.97
N GLY A 396 12.83 0.26 -20.22
CA GLY A 396 11.64 -0.50 -20.62
C GLY A 396 11.79 -2.02 -20.62
N LYS A 397 13.00 -2.56 -20.37
CA LYS A 397 13.25 -4.03 -20.39
C LYS A 397 13.83 -4.57 -19.09
N PHE A 398 14.65 -3.79 -18.38
CA PHE A 398 15.55 -4.32 -17.35
C PHE A 398 15.53 -3.52 -16.05
N SER A 399 15.03 -2.29 -16.04
CA SER A 399 14.95 -1.50 -14.81
C SER A 399 13.74 -1.92 -13.99
N ILE A 400 13.92 -2.00 -12.66
CA ILE A 400 12.89 -2.45 -11.72
C ILE A 400 12.47 -1.28 -10.83
N HIS A 401 13.31 -0.85 -9.87
CA HIS A 401 12.99 0.26 -8.96
C HIS A 401 13.48 1.62 -9.46
N TYR A 402 14.63 1.66 -10.15
CA TYR A 402 15.32 2.92 -10.45
C TYR A 402 15.71 3.03 -11.93
N PHE A 403 15.36 4.14 -12.57
CA PHE A 403 15.62 4.33 -13.99
C PHE A 403 17.04 4.88 -14.23
N CYS A 404 17.62 4.53 -15.37
CA CYS A 404 19.00 4.87 -15.75
C CYS A 404 19.30 6.36 -15.61
N GLY A 405 18.36 7.21 -16.00
CA GLY A 405 18.47 8.66 -15.92
C GLY A 405 18.64 9.19 -14.48
N GLU A 406 18.01 8.56 -13.50
CA GLU A 406 17.98 9.02 -12.11
C GLU A 406 19.24 8.59 -11.36
N TRP A 407 19.50 7.29 -11.30
CA TRP A 407 20.58 6.74 -10.48
C TRP A 407 21.96 7.08 -11.04
N THR A 408 22.14 7.15 -12.37
CA THR A 408 23.42 7.60 -12.95
C THR A 408 23.65 9.10 -12.70
N GLY A 409 22.59 9.87 -12.48
CA GLY A 409 22.67 11.30 -12.15
C GLY A 409 23.17 11.49 -10.72
N ARG A 410 22.63 10.68 -9.80
CA ARG A 410 23.14 10.57 -8.43
C ARG A 410 24.61 10.13 -8.40
N LEU A 411 24.98 9.12 -9.18
CA LEU A 411 26.37 8.66 -9.29
C LEU A 411 27.31 9.77 -9.76
N LEU A 412 26.94 10.52 -10.82
CA LEU A 412 27.76 11.64 -11.31
C LEU A 412 28.02 12.70 -10.23
N SER A 413 27.00 13.06 -9.47
CA SER A 413 27.13 14.02 -8.36
C SER A 413 28.13 13.53 -7.30
N LEU A 414 28.04 12.27 -6.91
CA LEU A 414 28.95 11.65 -5.93
C LEU A 414 30.39 11.54 -6.43
N LEU A 415 30.59 11.16 -7.70
CA LEU A 415 31.92 11.08 -8.31
C LEU A 415 32.57 12.46 -8.41
N GLN A 416 31.81 13.48 -8.78
CA GLN A 416 32.29 14.87 -8.82
C GLN A 416 32.71 15.35 -7.43
N LYS A 417 31.89 15.11 -6.41
CA LYS A 417 32.18 15.47 -5.02
C LYS A 417 33.46 14.82 -4.49
N ASN A 418 33.80 13.62 -4.96
CA ASN A 418 34.96 12.85 -4.51
C ASN A 418 36.19 12.92 -5.44
N GLY A 419 36.13 13.69 -6.53
CA GLY A 419 37.26 13.89 -7.44
C GLY A 419 37.60 12.69 -8.34
N GLU A 420 36.67 11.73 -8.51
CA GLU A 420 36.86 10.51 -9.32
C GLU A 420 36.69 10.81 -10.83
N SER A 421 37.59 11.64 -11.36
CA SER A 421 37.45 12.29 -12.68
C SER A 421 37.39 11.31 -13.86
N ALA A 422 38.09 10.17 -13.79
CA ALA A 422 38.10 9.18 -14.87
C ALA A 422 36.73 8.50 -15.03
N LEU A 423 36.17 7.98 -13.93
CA LEU A 423 34.86 7.33 -13.95
C LEU A 423 33.74 8.35 -14.20
N TYR A 424 33.87 9.57 -13.67
CA TYR A 424 32.93 10.66 -13.97
C TYR A 424 32.83 10.91 -15.48
N ALA A 425 33.97 10.99 -16.18
CA ALA A 425 33.98 11.20 -17.64
C ALA A 425 33.36 10.03 -18.40
N GLU A 426 33.56 8.80 -17.92
CA GLU A 426 32.96 7.60 -18.51
C GLU A 426 31.44 7.59 -18.36
N VAL A 427 30.92 7.75 -17.14
CA VAL A 427 29.47 7.79 -16.85
C VAL A 427 28.82 8.93 -17.64
N LYS A 428 29.44 10.11 -17.67
CA LYS A 428 28.93 11.27 -18.42
C LYS A 428 28.85 11.00 -19.92
N LYS A 429 29.84 10.30 -20.48
CA LYS A 429 29.85 9.91 -21.90
C LYS A 429 28.79 8.85 -22.19
N CYS A 430 28.65 7.85 -21.31
CA CYS A 430 27.61 6.83 -21.42
C CYS A 430 26.22 7.47 -21.46
N ARG A 431 25.91 8.35 -20.49
CA ARG A 431 24.65 9.12 -20.48
C ARG A 431 24.46 9.89 -21.79
N LYS A 432 25.45 10.66 -22.24
CA LYS A 432 25.31 11.47 -23.46
C LYS A 432 25.07 10.63 -24.73
N ASN A 433 25.57 9.40 -24.77
CA ASN A 433 25.44 8.52 -25.93
C ASN A 433 24.16 7.68 -25.90
N MET A 434 23.52 7.56 -24.74
CA MET A 434 22.33 6.75 -24.51
C MET A 434 21.07 7.59 -24.20
N LEU A 435 21.25 8.88 -23.92
CA LEU A 435 20.25 9.94 -24.11
C LEU A 435 20.16 10.29 -25.60
#